data_AF-A0A183FA06-F1
#
_entry.id   AF-A0A183FA06-F1
#
_cell.length_a   1.000
_cell.length_b   1.000
_cell.length_c   1.000
_cell.angle_alpha   90.00
_cell.angle_beta   90.00
_cell.angle_gamma   90.00
#
_symmetry.space_group_name_H-M   'P 1'
#
loop_
_entity.id
_entity.type
_entity.pdbx_description
1 polymer ?
#
loop_
_entity_poly.entity_id
_entity_poly.type
_entity_poly.pdbx_seq_one_letter_code
_entity_poly.pdbx_strand_id
1 'polypeptide(L)'
;MKMMMIHPDRLNLRKIDNIDRYGFALTRPQKTGGSPHKKLSSSSALSSSATVAAAAAADIFDFCPFEPPDPWHKSILKYMDDKYGFLKDCTPNATLEPITDLVNGTVVLKKGKEKFQCQARCIEYVGDNEYSLSNWSSINEIAFKCDFVETNCSLNNITNRYIHMQIVEQK
;
A
#
# COMPACT_ATOMS: atom_id res chain seq x y z
N MET A 1 -13.32 59.79 -7.96
CA MET A 1 -13.21 58.63 -7.05
C MET A 1 -12.85 57.42 -7.88
N LYS A 2 -11.63 56.89 -7.73
CA LYS A 2 -11.06 55.83 -8.56
C LYS A 2 -11.09 54.55 -7.73
N MET A 3 -11.97 53.62 -8.09
CA MET A 3 -12.13 52.34 -7.40
C MET A 3 -10.97 51.43 -7.81
N MET A 4 -10.09 51.14 -6.86
CA MET A 4 -8.90 50.32 -7.04
C MET A 4 -9.34 48.84 -7.00
N MET A 5 -9.26 48.15 -8.12
CA MET A 5 -9.46 46.71 -8.20
C MET A 5 -8.29 46.01 -7.51
N ILE A 6 -8.59 45.14 -6.54
CA ILE A 6 -7.60 44.24 -5.95
C ILE A 6 -7.54 42.99 -6.85
N HIS A 7 -6.39 42.80 -7.48
CA HIS A 7 -6.02 41.58 -8.21
C HIS A 7 -5.83 40.41 -7.22
N PRO A 8 -6.45 39.23 -7.46
CA PRO A 8 -6.08 38.01 -6.76
C PRO A 8 -5.19 37.15 -7.66
N ASP A 9 -3.89 37.46 -7.67
CA ASP A 9 -2.85 36.53 -8.11
C ASP A 9 -1.82 36.38 -6.99
N ARG A 10 -1.90 35.27 -6.26
CA ARG A 10 -0.83 34.55 -5.54
C ARG A 10 -1.42 33.68 -4.43
N LEU A 11 -2.00 32.54 -4.82
CA LEU A 11 -1.94 31.35 -3.99
C LEU A 11 -1.14 30.31 -4.77
N ASN A 12 0.17 30.36 -4.54
CA ASN A 12 1.13 29.38 -5.02
C ASN A 12 0.94 28.10 -4.18
N LEU A 13 -0.11 27.33 -4.51
CA LEU A 13 -0.23 25.94 -4.08
C LEU A 13 0.89 25.18 -4.78
N ARG A 14 1.98 24.93 -4.05
CA ARG A 14 3.00 23.97 -4.45
C ARG A 14 2.29 22.64 -4.65
N LYS A 15 2.15 22.24 -5.92
CA LYS A 15 1.91 20.88 -6.35
C LYS A 15 2.73 19.92 -5.49
N ILE A 16 2.04 19.05 -4.77
CA ILE A 16 2.64 17.85 -4.18
C ILE A 16 2.68 16.81 -5.30
N ASP A 17 3.56 17.03 -6.28
CA ASP A 17 3.84 16.07 -7.36
C ASP A 17 4.98 15.15 -6.88
N ASN A 18 4.78 14.30 -5.83
CA ASN A 18 5.82 13.33 -5.44
C ASN A 18 5.40 12.20 -4.48
N ILE A 19 4.38 11.39 -4.80
CA ILE A 19 4.11 10.15 -4.04
C ILE A 19 4.35 8.85 -4.86
N ASP A 20 4.46 8.91 -6.18
CA ASP A 20 4.34 7.69 -7.02
C ASP A 20 5.66 7.00 -7.39
N ARG A 21 6.76 7.16 -6.64
CA ARG A 21 8.08 6.64 -7.06
C ARG A 21 8.45 5.22 -6.62
N TYR A 22 7.54 4.46 -6.03
CA TYR A 22 7.88 3.17 -5.44
C TYR A 22 7.28 1.98 -6.19
N GLY A 23 8.01 1.48 -7.20
CA GLY A 23 7.79 0.15 -7.76
C GLY A 23 8.63 -0.87 -7.01
N PHE A 24 7.98 -1.75 -6.23
CA PHE A 24 8.65 -2.89 -5.60
C PHE A 24 8.70 -4.07 -6.57
N ALA A 25 9.91 -4.58 -6.86
CA ALA A 25 10.11 -5.82 -7.59
C ALA A 25 10.14 -7.00 -6.61
N LEU A 26 9.13 -7.87 -6.67
CA LEU A 26 9.08 -9.11 -5.87
C LEU A 26 9.40 -10.33 -6.75
N THR A 27 10.45 -11.07 -6.41
CA THR A 27 10.72 -12.41 -6.93
C THR A 27 10.10 -13.45 -5.99
N ARG A 28 9.36 -14.41 -6.55
CA ARG A 28 8.60 -15.41 -5.79
C ARG A 28 9.40 -16.72 -5.67
N PRO A 29 9.65 -17.26 -4.46
CA PRO A 29 10.09 -18.65 -4.31
C PRO A 29 8.91 -19.62 -4.41
N GLN A 30 9.12 -20.76 -5.08
CA GLN A 30 8.16 -21.85 -5.23
C GLN A 30 7.99 -22.61 -3.91
N LYS A 31 6.74 -22.84 -3.48
CA LYS A 31 6.38 -23.61 -2.29
C LYS A 31 6.08 -25.06 -2.72
N THR A 32 6.92 -26.00 -2.32
CA THR A 32 6.60 -27.44 -2.35
C THR A 32 5.85 -27.83 -1.07
N GLY A 33 4.91 -28.77 -1.21
CA GLY A 33 3.82 -29.00 -0.26
C GLY A 33 4.10 -29.95 0.91
N GLY A 34 3.19 -29.89 1.88
CA GLY A 34 2.50 -31.05 2.48
C GLY A 34 3.13 -31.76 3.69
N SER A 35 2.56 -31.55 4.88
CA SER A 35 2.14 -32.66 5.76
C SER A 35 1.21 -32.20 6.91
N PRO A 36 0.34 -33.08 7.46
CA PRO A 36 -0.81 -32.69 8.27
C PRO A 36 -0.51 -32.73 9.78
N HIS A 37 -0.91 -31.68 10.50
CA HIS A 37 -0.89 -31.67 11.96
C HIS A 37 -2.13 -32.38 12.53
N LYS A 38 -1.87 -33.44 13.31
CA LYS A 38 -2.86 -34.21 14.08
C LYS A 38 -3.63 -33.31 15.06
N LYS A 39 -4.97 -33.41 15.03
CA LYS A 39 -5.84 -32.97 16.12
C LYS A 39 -5.54 -33.81 17.37
N LEU A 40 -5.20 -33.16 18.48
CA LEU A 40 -5.35 -33.73 19.81
C LEU A 40 -6.36 -32.88 20.57
N SER A 41 -7.55 -33.45 20.79
CA SER A 41 -8.50 -32.97 21.78
C SER A 41 -8.02 -33.41 23.16
N SER A 42 -7.96 -32.49 24.11
CA SER A 42 -8.05 -32.84 25.52
C SER A 42 -8.91 -31.80 26.22
N SER A 43 -10.16 -32.19 26.38
CA SER A 43 -11.12 -31.69 27.35
C SER A 43 -10.60 -31.92 28.77
N SER A 44 -10.55 -30.88 29.59
CA SER A 44 -10.67 -31.00 31.04
C SER A 44 -11.55 -29.86 31.55
N ALA A 45 -12.81 -30.20 31.78
CA ALA A 45 -13.74 -29.41 32.56
C ALA A 45 -13.27 -29.42 34.02
N LEU A 46 -13.05 -28.25 34.61
CA LEU A 46 -13.11 -28.07 36.06
C LEU A 46 -14.27 -27.12 36.37
N SER A 47 -15.34 -27.74 36.86
CA SER A 47 -16.48 -27.09 37.48
C SER A 47 -16.12 -26.73 38.92
N SER A 48 -16.16 -25.43 39.23
CA SER A 48 -16.24 -24.95 40.61
C SER A 48 -17.23 -23.80 40.65
N SER A 49 -18.51 -24.13 40.90
CA SER A 49 -19.52 -23.14 41.24
C SER A 49 -19.23 -22.56 42.62
N ALA A 50 -18.87 -21.29 42.68
CA ALA A 50 -19.00 -20.45 43.86
C ALA A 50 -19.72 -19.17 43.44
N THR A 51 -21.01 -19.09 43.75
CA THR A 51 -21.79 -17.86 43.63
C THR A 51 -21.34 -16.88 44.70
N VAL A 52 -20.55 -15.89 44.30
CA VAL A 52 -20.36 -14.65 45.04
C VAL A 52 -20.84 -13.53 44.12
N ALA A 53 -22.01 -12.96 44.41
CA ALA A 53 -22.46 -11.74 43.79
C ALA A 53 -21.57 -10.59 44.31
N ALA A 54 -20.48 -10.34 43.62
CA ALA A 54 -19.66 -9.15 43.73
C ALA A 54 -19.23 -8.80 42.30
N ALA A 55 -19.42 -7.53 41.93
CA ALA A 55 -19.24 -6.96 40.60
C ALA A 55 -18.28 -7.76 39.72
N ALA A 56 -18.72 -8.17 38.52
CA ALA A 56 -17.87 -8.81 37.53
C ALA A 56 -16.59 -7.99 37.43
N ALA A 57 -15.52 -8.49 38.05
CA ALA A 57 -14.24 -7.83 38.07
C ALA A 57 -13.80 -7.86 36.61
N ALA A 58 -13.89 -6.71 35.94
CA ALA A 58 -13.39 -6.57 34.58
C ALA A 58 -11.95 -7.13 34.58
N ASP A 59 -11.71 -8.14 33.74
CA ASP A 59 -10.38 -8.73 33.66
C ASP A 59 -9.41 -7.61 33.28
N ILE A 60 -8.28 -7.50 33.97
CA ILE A 60 -7.25 -6.53 33.60
C ILE A 60 -6.71 -6.81 32.19
N PHE A 61 -6.96 -8.00 31.64
CA PHE A 61 -6.68 -8.37 30.26
C PHE A 61 -7.81 -8.02 29.28
N ASP A 62 -9.01 -7.66 29.76
CA ASP A 62 -10.14 -7.17 28.93
C ASP A 62 -10.00 -5.69 28.57
N PHE A 63 -9.08 -4.96 29.21
CA PHE A 63 -8.84 -3.54 28.97
C PHE A 63 -7.37 -3.27 28.64
N CYS A 64 -7.12 -2.73 27.45
CA CYS A 64 -5.82 -2.18 27.11
C CYS A 64 -5.82 -0.68 27.46
N PRO A 65 -5.15 -0.22 28.54
CA PRO A 65 -5.08 1.20 28.89
C PRO A 65 -4.18 2.00 27.93
N PHE A 66 -3.62 1.36 26.91
CA PHE A 66 -2.73 1.97 25.96
C PHE A 66 -3.52 2.61 24.82
N GLU A 67 -3.52 3.94 24.78
CA GLU A 67 -3.96 4.68 23.60
C GLU A 67 -2.95 4.46 22.47
N PRO A 68 -3.38 4.01 21.27
CA PRO A 68 -2.48 3.91 20.13
C PRO A 68 -1.85 5.27 19.87
N PRO A 69 -0.50 5.38 19.85
CA PRO A 69 0.14 6.67 19.62
C PRO A 69 -0.20 7.15 18.22
N ASP A 70 -0.61 8.42 18.09
CA ASP A 70 -0.76 9.06 16.78
C ASP A 70 0.60 9.07 16.07
N PRO A 71 0.79 8.34 14.95
CA PRO A 71 2.06 8.26 14.24
C PRO A 71 2.56 9.62 13.78
N TRP A 72 1.65 10.58 13.62
CA TRP A 72 1.93 11.95 13.17
C TRP A 72 2.06 12.95 14.33
N HIS A 73 2.05 12.48 15.57
CA HIS A 73 2.21 13.34 16.72
C HIS A 73 3.57 14.05 16.70
N LYS A 74 3.59 15.35 17.03
CA LYS A 74 4.80 16.20 16.93
C LYS A 74 6.01 15.66 17.70
N SER A 75 5.78 14.92 18.79
CA SER A 75 6.86 14.28 19.56
C SER A 75 7.48 13.07 18.86
N ILE A 76 6.77 12.44 17.90
CA ILE A 76 7.22 11.29 17.11
C ILE A 76 7.89 11.76 15.81
N LEU A 77 7.36 12.83 15.19
CA LEU A 77 7.90 13.39 13.94
C LEU A 77 9.42 13.67 13.99
N LYS A 78 9.96 14.04 15.16
CA LYS A 78 11.42 14.26 15.34
C LYS A 78 12.28 13.01 15.14
N TYR A 79 11.68 11.82 15.19
CA TYR A 79 12.32 10.54 14.91
C TYR A 79 12.06 10.05 13.48
N MET A 80 11.10 10.66 12.79
CA MET A 80 10.88 10.48 11.36
C MET A 80 11.77 11.49 10.63
N ASP A 81 13.06 11.21 10.52
CA ASP A 81 13.98 12.05 9.75
C ASP A 81 13.90 11.70 8.25
N ASP A 82 12.95 12.31 7.56
CA ASP A 82 12.84 12.29 6.10
C ASP A 82 13.51 13.52 5.47
N LYS A 83 14.23 14.35 6.24
CA LYS A 83 14.83 15.63 5.80
C LYS A 83 15.72 15.48 4.57
N TYR A 84 16.20 14.27 4.36
CA TYR A 84 17.11 13.88 3.31
C TYR A 84 16.45 13.01 2.23
N GLY A 85 15.20 12.58 2.45
CA GLY A 85 14.49 11.61 1.64
C GLY A 85 15.05 10.20 1.82
N PHE A 86 14.21 9.20 1.63
CA PHE A 86 14.57 7.77 1.75
C PHE A 86 15.70 7.32 0.80
N LEU A 87 16.18 8.20 -0.09
CA LEU A 87 17.11 7.89 -1.17
C LEU A 87 18.38 8.76 -1.17
N LYS A 88 18.64 9.61 -0.16
CA LYS A 88 19.79 10.55 -0.23
C LYS A 88 21.13 9.87 -0.51
N ASP A 89 21.36 8.74 0.15
CA ASP A 89 22.57 7.93 0.03
C ASP A 89 22.30 6.62 -0.75
N CYS A 90 21.12 6.53 -1.38
CA CYS A 90 20.77 5.42 -2.26
C CYS A 90 21.00 5.85 -3.70
N THR A 91 22.00 5.26 -4.36
CA THR A 91 22.10 5.37 -5.82
C THR A 91 21.08 4.41 -6.41
N PRO A 92 19.94 4.89 -6.97
CA PRO A 92 18.94 4.00 -7.52
C PRO A 92 19.56 3.24 -8.69
N ASN A 93 19.37 1.92 -8.69
CA ASN A 93 19.84 1.12 -9.80
C ASN A 93 18.93 1.40 -11.01
N ALA A 94 19.49 2.07 -12.03
CA ALA A 94 18.76 2.44 -13.25
C ALA A 94 18.12 1.24 -13.97
N THR A 95 18.61 0.01 -13.75
CA THR A 95 18.01 -1.20 -14.31
C THR A 95 16.77 -1.68 -13.55
N LEU A 96 16.62 -1.26 -12.29
CA LEU A 96 15.48 -1.60 -11.43
C LEU A 96 14.41 -0.50 -11.40
N GLU A 97 14.65 0.64 -12.08
CA GLU A 97 13.64 1.67 -12.19
C GLU A 97 12.37 1.13 -12.89
N PRO A 98 11.17 1.46 -12.39
CA PRO A 98 9.93 1.10 -13.05
C PRO A 98 9.91 1.63 -14.48
N ILE A 99 9.54 0.78 -15.43
CA ILE A 99 9.40 1.14 -16.85
C ILE A 99 8.04 1.75 -17.19
N THR A 100 7.11 1.75 -16.23
CA THR A 100 5.79 2.37 -16.29
C THR A 100 5.63 3.38 -15.16
N ASP A 101 4.71 4.32 -15.33
CA ASP A 101 4.18 5.20 -14.28
C ASP A 101 2.66 5.04 -14.22
N LEU A 102 2.05 5.41 -13.10
CA LEU A 102 0.59 5.49 -12.93
C LEU A 102 0.19 6.96 -12.81
N VAL A 103 -0.65 7.44 -13.72
CA VAL A 103 -1.09 8.83 -13.77
C VAL A 103 -2.60 8.88 -13.87
N ASN A 104 -3.28 9.36 -12.81
CA ASN A 104 -4.75 9.45 -12.74
C ASN A 104 -5.46 8.13 -13.08
N GLY A 105 -4.97 7.02 -12.53
CA GLY A 105 -5.49 5.68 -12.82
C GLY A 105 -5.06 5.08 -14.16
N THR A 106 -4.35 5.80 -15.02
CA THR A 106 -3.85 5.26 -16.29
C THR A 106 -2.39 4.87 -16.18
N VAL A 107 -2.07 3.64 -16.57
CA VAL A 107 -0.67 3.17 -16.64
C VAL A 107 -0.04 3.67 -17.94
N VAL A 108 1.06 4.39 -17.83
CA VAL A 108 1.81 4.95 -18.98
C VAL A 108 3.21 4.36 -19.03
N LEU A 109 3.72 4.11 -20.25
CA LEU A 109 5.11 3.71 -20.45
C LEU A 109 6.04 4.92 -20.33
N LYS A 110 7.18 4.75 -19.65
CA LYS A 110 8.22 5.77 -19.64
C LYS A 110 8.87 5.92 -21.01
N LYS A 111 9.34 7.13 -21.29
CA LYS A 111 10.08 7.44 -22.52
C LYS A 111 11.27 6.49 -22.71
N GLY A 112 11.42 5.94 -23.91
CA GLY A 112 12.45 4.95 -24.25
C GLY A 112 12.10 3.51 -23.87
N LYS A 113 10.90 3.25 -23.34
CA LYS A 113 10.40 1.91 -22.98
C LYS A 113 9.21 1.46 -23.84
N GLU A 114 8.98 2.09 -24.99
CA GLU A 114 7.84 1.87 -25.88
C GLU A 114 7.79 0.47 -26.49
N LYS A 115 8.93 -0.25 -26.47
CA LYS A 115 9.02 -1.63 -26.98
C LYS A 115 8.44 -2.67 -26.04
N PHE A 116 8.21 -2.33 -24.77
CA PHE A 116 7.64 -3.26 -23.79
C PHE A 116 6.15 -3.46 -24.05
N GLN A 117 5.73 -4.72 -24.05
CA GLN A 117 4.32 -5.08 -24.07
C GLN A 117 3.85 -5.23 -22.63
N CYS A 118 2.95 -4.36 -22.18
CA CYS A 118 2.51 -4.26 -20.80
C CYS A 118 1.02 -4.53 -20.65
N GLN A 119 0.69 -5.21 -19.57
CA GLN A 119 -0.66 -5.39 -19.08
C GLN A 119 -0.72 -5.00 -17.60
N ALA A 120 -1.89 -4.62 -17.13
CA ALA A 120 -2.10 -4.20 -15.75
C ALA A 120 -3.41 -4.76 -15.17
N ARG A 121 -3.50 -4.79 -13.84
CA ARG A 121 -4.67 -5.24 -13.09
C ARG A 121 -4.71 -4.59 -11.71
N CYS A 122 -5.90 -4.54 -11.11
CA CYS A 122 -6.09 -4.13 -9.74
C CYS A 122 -5.72 -5.23 -8.76
N ILE A 123 -5.13 -4.83 -7.63
CA ILE A 123 -5.04 -5.61 -6.40
C ILE A 123 -5.97 -4.94 -5.40
N GLU A 124 -6.95 -5.67 -4.88
CA GLU A 124 -7.83 -5.17 -3.84
C GLU A 124 -7.57 -5.91 -2.53
N TYR A 125 -7.53 -5.16 -1.44
CA TYR A 125 -7.40 -5.73 -0.10
C TYR A 125 -8.72 -6.39 0.29
N VAL A 126 -8.65 -7.65 0.72
CA VAL A 126 -9.81 -8.42 1.21
C VAL A 126 -9.69 -8.66 2.71
N GLY A 127 -8.47 -8.89 3.21
CA GLY A 127 -8.17 -9.07 4.62
C GLY A 127 -6.66 -9.15 4.87
N ASP A 128 -6.25 -9.31 6.12
CA ASP A 128 -4.83 -9.19 6.54
C ASP A 128 -3.85 -10.05 5.75
N ASN A 129 -4.30 -11.22 5.31
CA ASN A 129 -3.48 -12.17 4.54
C ASN A 129 -4.06 -12.49 3.16
N GLU A 130 -5.07 -11.73 2.73
CA GLU A 130 -5.85 -12.03 1.53
C GLU A 130 -6.05 -10.79 0.66
N TYR A 131 -5.89 -10.99 -0.64
CA TYR A 131 -6.16 -9.99 -1.65
C TYR A 131 -6.87 -10.62 -2.84
N SER A 132 -7.72 -9.85 -3.50
CA SER A 132 -8.32 -10.23 -4.78
C SER A 132 -7.53 -9.59 -5.92
N LEU A 133 -7.59 -10.23 -7.08
CA LEU A 133 -6.89 -9.78 -8.29
C LEU A 133 -7.90 -9.65 -9.42
N SER A 134 -7.93 -8.50 -10.08
CA SER A 134 -8.70 -8.36 -11.30
C SER A 134 -8.04 -9.12 -12.47
N ASN A 135 -8.78 -9.26 -13.57
CA ASN A 135 -8.21 -9.78 -14.81
C ASN A 135 -7.15 -8.83 -15.36
N TRP A 136 -6.16 -9.40 -16.05
CA TRP A 136 -5.18 -8.62 -16.80
C TRP A 136 -5.86 -7.90 -17.95
N SER A 137 -5.55 -6.61 -18.08
CA SER A 137 -6.05 -5.75 -19.15
C SER A 137 -4.89 -5.01 -19.80
N SER A 138 -5.02 -4.65 -21.08
CA SER A 138 -4.04 -3.80 -21.75
C SER A 138 -3.96 -2.44 -21.08
N ILE A 139 -2.76 -1.88 -20.94
CA ILE A 139 -2.56 -0.57 -20.29
C ILE A 139 -3.18 0.59 -21.07
N ASN A 140 -3.48 0.41 -22.37
CA ASN A 140 -4.00 1.45 -23.25
C ASN A 140 -5.54 1.55 -23.25
N GLU A 141 -6.23 0.59 -22.65
CA GLU A 141 -7.68 0.41 -22.84
C GLU A 141 -8.51 0.96 -21.67
N ILE A 142 -7.94 1.01 -20.46
CA ILE A 142 -8.72 1.18 -19.22
C ILE A 142 -7.98 2.08 -18.23
N ALA A 143 -8.74 2.91 -17.51
CA ALA A 143 -8.29 3.57 -16.29
C ALA A 143 -8.62 2.69 -15.07
N PHE A 144 -7.61 2.37 -14.27
CA PHE A 144 -7.70 1.54 -13.08
C PHE A 144 -8.17 2.39 -11.89
N LYS A 145 -9.32 2.00 -11.32
CA LYS A 145 -9.98 2.70 -10.20
C LYS A 145 -9.80 1.94 -8.89
N CYS A 146 -8.54 1.70 -8.53
CA CYS A 146 -8.15 0.96 -7.33
C CYS A 146 -6.83 1.53 -6.79
N ASP A 147 -6.58 1.33 -5.51
CA ASP A 147 -5.41 1.91 -4.84
C ASP A 147 -4.10 1.27 -5.30
N PHE A 148 -4.12 -0.04 -5.56
CA PHE A 148 -2.93 -0.79 -5.97
C PHE A 148 -3.11 -1.36 -7.38
N VAL A 149 -2.22 -0.95 -8.29
CA VAL A 149 -2.19 -1.44 -9.67
C VAL A 149 -0.94 -2.24 -9.90
N GLU A 150 -1.10 -3.52 -10.24
CA GLU A 150 0.01 -4.36 -10.66
C GLU A 150 0.20 -4.28 -12.16
N THR A 151 1.44 -4.07 -12.60
CA THR A 151 1.85 -4.12 -14.00
C THR A 151 2.71 -5.34 -14.27
N ASN A 152 2.58 -5.88 -15.47
CA ASN A 152 3.42 -6.94 -16.01
C ASN A 152 3.84 -6.54 -17.42
N CYS A 153 5.13 -6.30 -17.61
CA CYS A 153 5.70 -5.78 -18.83
C CYS A 153 6.76 -6.74 -19.37
N SER A 154 6.67 -7.08 -20.64
CA SER A 154 7.53 -8.07 -21.29
C SER A 154 8.26 -7.50 -22.51
N LEU A 155 9.54 -7.86 -22.66
CA LEU A 155 10.37 -7.59 -23.83
C LEU A 155 11.42 -8.71 -23.99
N ASN A 156 11.45 -9.38 -25.14
CA ASN A 156 12.47 -10.39 -25.47
C ASN A 156 12.69 -11.43 -24.36
N ASN A 157 11.60 -12.02 -23.84
CA ASN A 157 11.57 -13.00 -22.73
C ASN A 157 11.91 -12.46 -21.33
N ILE A 158 12.28 -11.18 -21.19
CA ILE A 158 12.41 -10.53 -19.90
C ILE A 158 11.04 -10.02 -19.48
N THR A 159 10.60 -10.42 -18.28
CA THR A 159 9.33 -9.98 -17.70
C THR A 159 9.59 -9.20 -16.42
N ASN A 160 9.14 -7.96 -16.37
CA ASN A 160 9.23 -7.08 -15.23
C ASN A 160 7.84 -6.83 -14.64
N ARG A 161 7.73 -6.87 -13.31
CA ARG A 161 6.49 -6.58 -12.59
C ARG A 161 6.71 -5.46 -11.60
N TYR A 162 5.75 -4.54 -11.54
CA TYR A 162 5.78 -3.40 -10.63
C TYR A 162 4.40 -3.19 -10.04
N ILE A 163 4.37 -2.74 -8.79
CA ILE A 163 3.16 -2.27 -8.13
C ILE A 163 3.22 -0.75 -8.12
N HIS A 164 2.15 -0.13 -8.59
CA HIS A 164 1.91 1.30 -8.47
C HIS A 164 0.84 1.53 -7.43
N MET A 165 0.95 2.65 -6.73
CA MET A 165 -0.03 3.08 -5.75
C MET A 165 -0.66 4.40 -6.18
N GLN A 166 -1.93 4.56 -5.84
CA GLN A 166 -2.69 5.80 -5.88
C GLN A 166 -3.74 5.73 -4.75
N ILE A 167 -4.39 6.84 -4.45
CA ILE A 167 -5.55 6.83 -3.55
C ILE A 167 -6.78 7.11 -4.41
N VAL A 168 -7.67 6.13 -4.51
CA VAL A 168 -8.94 6.26 -5.23
C VAL A 168 -10.08 6.29 -4.22
N GLU A 169 -10.84 7.38 -4.22
CA GLU A 169 -12.02 7.48 -3.38
C GLU A 169 -13.04 6.40 -3.78
N GLN A 170 -13.43 5.57 -2.82
CA GLN A 170 -14.53 4.63 -2.97
C GLN A 170 -15.86 5.37 -2.80
N LYS A 171 -16.82 5.09 -3.68
CA LYS A 171 -18.16 5.67 -3.67
C LYS A 171 -19.14 4.85 -2.85
#